data_AF-X1NX88-F1
#
_entry.id   AF-X1NX88-F1
#
_cell.length_a   1.000
_cell.length_b   1.000
_cell.length_c   1.000
_cell.angle_alpha   90.00
_cell.angle_beta   90.00
_cell.angle_gamma   90.00
#
_symmetry.space_group_name_H-M   'P 1'
#
loop_
_entity.id
_entity.type
_entity.pdbx_description
1 polymer ?
#
loop_
_entity_poly.entity_id
_entity_poly.type
_entity_poly.pdbx_seq_one_letter_code
_entity_poly.pdbx_strand_id
1 'polypeptide(L)'
;MAKLEFSCLPTAIGSMPHTDPEEACSLVMKYLPDIPAWPQLPPRSPKENMGIQFSEGFPGIVVNGDKVHIEPGADFETELTQVYFDAEQGNFDKYAVSLEYAAGFHAFLLLWFAYSK
;
A
#
# COMPACT_ATOMS: atom_id res chain seq x y z
N MET A 1 22.23 1.75 -38.84
CA MET A 1 22.28 1.07 -37.52
C MET A 1 21.28 1.75 -36.62
N ALA A 2 20.37 1.01 -35.99
CA ALA A 2 19.53 1.58 -34.96
C ALA A 2 20.41 1.92 -33.75
N LYS A 3 20.30 3.16 -33.26
CA LYS A 3 21.02 3.63 -32.07
C LYS A 3 20.26 3.09 -30.86
N LEU A 4 20.94 2.29 -30.02
CA LEU A 4 20.36 1.77 -28.79
C LEU A 4 20.34 2.89 -27.75
N GLU A 5 19.17 3.23 -27.24
CA GLU A 5 19.00 4.16 -26.12
C GLU A 5 18.43 3.42 -24.92
N PHE A 6 19.09 3.56 -23.77
CA PHE A 6 18.67 2.97 -22.52
C PHE A 6 17.94 4.03 -21.69
N SER A 7 16.62 3.89 -21.54
CA SER A 7 15.76 4.77 -20.75
C SER A 7 15.87 4.47 -19.24
N CYS A 8 17.08 4.62 -18.68
CA CYS A 8 17.43 4.33 -17.28
C CYS A 8 16.77 5.30 -16.27
N LEU A 9 15.44 5.40 -16.28
CA LEU A 9 14.67 6.29 -15.42
C LEU A 9 14.72 5.82 -13.96
N PRO A 10 14.86 6.74 -12.99
CA PRO A 10 14.97 6.39 -11.58
C PRO A 10 13.60 6.07 -10.96
N THR A 11 13.61 5.23 -9.92
CA THR A 11 12.45 4.94 -9.06
C THR A 11 12.91 4.54 -7.65
N ALA A 12 11.98 4.18 -6.76
CA ALA A 12 12.25 3.73 -5.39
C ALA A 12 11.52 2.43 -5.06
N ILE A 13 12.00 1.73 -4.03
CA ILE A 13 11.36 0.50 -3.52
C ILE A 13 10.02 0.79 -2.83
N GLY A 14 9.93 1.88 -2.08
CA GLY A 14 8.66 2.36 -1.47
C GLY A 14 8.80 2.83 -0.02
N SER A 15 9.52 2.10 0.83
CA SER A 15 9.65 2.48 2.25
C SER A 15 10.47 3.76 2.43
N MET A 16 9.98 4.65 3.30
CA MET A 16 10.62 5.93 3.59
C MET A 16 10.72 6.20 5.11
N PRO A 17 11.73 6.97 5.56
CA PRO A 17 11.94 7.28 6.97
C PRO A 17 11.00 8.38 7.51
N HIS A 18 10.06 8.86 6.69
CA HIS A 18 9.20 10.00 7.01
C HIS A 18 7.99 9.57 7.85
N THR A 19 7.44 10.53 8.57
CA THR A 19 6.19 10.36 9.33
C THR A 19 5.03 11.16 8.74
N ASP A 20 5.31 12.20 7.96
CA ASP A 20 4.31 13.01 7.27
C ASP A 20 4.05 12.46 5.86
N PRO A 21 2.81 12.01 5.55
CA PRO A 21 2.45 11.52 4.22
C PRO A 21 2.57 12.53 3.09
N GLU A 22 2.20 13.79 3.32
CA GLU A 22 2.22 14.83 2.30
C GLU A 22 3.65 15.22 1.94
N GLU A 23 4.51 15.32 2.95
CA GLU A 23 5.95 15.57 2.75
C GLU A 23 6.59 14.44 1.94
N ALA A 24 6.37 13.18 2.35
CA ALA A 24 6.93 12.02 1.66
C ALA A 24 6.48 11.95 0.20
N CYS A 25 5.19 12.14 -0.07
CA CYS A 25 4.67 12.13 -1.44
C CYS A 25 5.22 13.31 -2.27
N SER A 26 5.34 14.49 -1.67
CA SER A 26 5.91 15.67 -2.36
C SER A 26 7.37 15.41 -2.77
N LEU A 27 8.16 14.73 -1.94
CA LEU A 27 9.53 14.33 -2.27
C LEU A 27 9.55 13.31 -3.41
N VAL A 28 8.69 12.29 -3.37
CA VAL A 28 8.57 11.31 -4.46
C VAL A 28 8.26 12.02 -5.79
N MET A 29 7.23 12.87 -5.84
CA MET A 29 6.84 13.56 -7.07
C MET A 29 7.94 14.51 -7.58
N LYS A 30 8.69 15.14 -6.66
CA LYS A 30 9.79 16.05 -7.01
C LYS A 30 11.00 15.33 -7.60
N TYR A 31 11.38 14.18 -7.03
CA TYR A 31 12.64 13.51 -7.36
C TYR A 31 12.48 12.30 -8.29
N LEU A 32 11.29 11.71 -8.37
CA LEU A 32 10.95 10.56 -9.21
C LEU A 32 9.74 10.85 -10.11
N PRO A 33 9.75 11.93 -10.91
CA PRO A 33 8.58 12.38 -11.66
C PRO A 33 8.13 11.39 -12.74
N ASP A 34 9.05 10.60 -13.30
CA ASP A 34 8.75 9.68 -14.39
C ASP A 34 8.18 8.34 -13.91
N ILE A 35 8.70 7.81 -12.80
CA ILE A 35 8.29 6.52 -12.20
C ILE A 35 8.15 6.69 -10.68
N PRO A 36 7.13 7.42 -10.21
CA PRO A 36 6.94 7.67 -8.79
C PRO A 36 6.50 6.40 -8.06
N ALA A 37 7.00 6.21 -6.84
CA ALA A 37 6.62 5.10 -5.97
C ALA A 37 5.75 5.62 -4.82
N TRP A 38 4.64 4.95 -4.53
CA TRP A 38 3.86 5.24 -3.32
C TRP A 38 4.76 5.07 -2.07
N PRO A 39 4.93 6.12 -1.24
CA PRO A 39 5.73 6.01 -0.02
C PRO A 39 5.00 5.25 1.09
N GLN A 40 5.60 4.14 1.55
CA GLN A 40 5.16 3.41 2.74
C GLN A 40 5.86 3.98 3.97
N LEU A 41 5.13 4.26 5.05
CA LEU A 41 5.65 5.01 6.21
C LEU A 41 5.65 4.21 7.53
N PRO A 42 6.42 3.10 7.65
CA PRO A 42 6.53 2.35 8.91
C PRO A 42 6.88 3.20 10.15
N PRO A 43 7.70 4.27 10.07
CA PRO A 43 7.96 5.15 11.21
C PRO A 43 6.72 5.93 11.69
N ARG A 44 5.73 6.16 10.82
CA ARG A 44 4.49 6.86 11.18
C ARG A 44 3.59 5.98 12.06
N SER A 45 3.47 4.71 11.70
CA SER A 45 2.57 3.76 12.36
C SER A 45 3.02 2.32 12.10
N PRO A 46 3.01 1.43 13.12
CA PRO A 46 3.21 0.00 12.91
C PRO A 46 2.26 -0.62 11.88
N LYS A 47 1.06 -0.03 11.70
CA LYS A 47 0.09 -0.46 10.69
C LYS A 47 0.60 -0.32 9.25
N GLU A 48 1.58 0.57 9.02
CA GLU A 48 2.22 0.76 7.72
C GLU A 48 3.43 -0.15 7.50
N ASN A 49 3.74 -1.02 8.46
CA ASN A 49 4.70 -2.09 8.20
C ASN A 49 4.18 -2.96 7.06
N MET A 50 5.05 -3.34 6.12
CA MET A 50 4.69 -4.09 4.92
C MET A 50 3.76 -5.29 5.18
N GLY A 51 3.99 -6.09 6.22
CA GLY A 51 3.14 -7.25 6.53
C GLY A 51 1.76 -6.86 7.04
N ILE A 52 1.69 -5.85 7.92
CA ILE A 52 0.45 -5.40 8.54
C ILE A 52 -0.39 -4.59 7.54
N GLN A 53 0.25 -3.76 6.72
CA GLN A 53 -0.37 -2.84 5.76
C GLN A 53 -1.35 -3.54 4.81
N PHE A 54 -0.98 -4.72 4.31
CA PHE A 54 -1.81 -5.50 3.38
C PHE A 54 -2.66 -6.58 4.06
N SER A 55 -2.60 -6.67 5.39
CA SER A 55 -3.39 -7.64 6.15
C SER A 55 -4.78 -7.11 6.53
N GLU A 56 -5.03 -5.82 6.35
CA GLU A 56 -6.31 -5.21 6.74
C GLU A 56 -7.49 -5.91 6.06
N GLY A 57 -8.46 -6.35 6.86
CA GLY A 57 -9.67 -7.01 6.38
C GLY A 57 -9.51 -8.49 6.03
N PHE A 58 -8.31 -9.07 6.15
CA PHE A 58 -8.13 -10.51 5.96
C PHE A 58 -8.64 -11.30 7.18
N PRO A 59 -9.33 -12.45 7.00
CA PRO A 59 -9.86 -13.26 8.09
C PRO A 59 -8.78 -13.70 9.09
N GLY A 60 -9.13 -13.70 10.39
CA GLY A 60 -8.26 -14.21 11.46
C GLY A 60 -6.96 -13.45 11.69
N ILE A 61 -6.79 -12.23 11.15
CA ILE A 61 -5.58 -11.44 11.36
C ILE A 61 -5.46 -10.98 12.81
N VAL A 62 -4.30 -11.25 13.39
CA VAL A 62 -3.89 -10.75 14.70
C VAL A 62 -2.62 -9.93 14.53
N VAL A 63 -2.64 -8.70 15.04
CA VAL A 63 -1.50 -7.79 15.02
C VAL A 63 -0.99 -7.59 16.44
N ASN A 64 0.27 -7.95 16.67
CA ASN A 64 0.94 -7.82 17.97
C ASN A 64 2.23 -7.00 17.78
N GLY A 65 2.12 -5.69 18.00
CA GLY A 65 3.24 -4.76 17.76
C GLY A 65 3.56 -4.66 16.27
N ASP A 66 4.75 -5.11 15.89
CA ASP A 66 5.24 -5.15 14.50
C ASP A 66 5.04 -6.52 13.82
N LYS A 67 4.42 -7.48 14.51
CA LYS A 67 4.15 -8.83 13.99
C LYS A 67 2.70 -8.98 13.59
N VAL A 68 2.51 -9.70 12.50
CA VAL A 68 1.21 -10.14 12.01
C VAL A 68 1.22 -11.65 11.84
N HIS A 69 0.14 -12.30 12.25
CA HIS A 69 -0.10 -13.72 12.00
C HIS A 69 -1.60 -13.98 11.90
N ILE A 70 -1.95 -15.19 11.49
CA ILE A 70 -3.34 -15.63 11.39
C ILE A 70 -3.62 -16.57 12.56
N GLU A 71 -4.69 -16.29 13.31
CA GLU A 71 -5.27 -17.21 14.29
C GLU A 71 -6.67 -17.62 13.82
N PRO A 72 -6.82 -18.80 13.19
CA PRO A 72 -8.12 -19.26 12.70
C PRO A 72 -9.13 -19.46 13.83
N GLY A 73 -10.24 -18.72 13.76
CA GLY A 73 -11.42 -18.91 14.61
C GLY A 73 -12.38 -19.99 14.06
N ALA A 74 -13.52 -20.17 14.74
CA ALA A 74 -14.53 -21.14 14.34
C ALA A 74 -15.11 -20.88 12.93
N ASP A 75 -15.26 -19.61 12.56
CA ASP A 75 -15.86 -19.20 11.28
C ASP A 75 -14.83 -18.94 10.17
N PHE A 76 -13.53 -19.17 10.44
CA PHE A 76 -12.43 -18.80 9.54
C PHE A 76 -12.58 -19.35 8.12
N GLU A 77 -12.99 -20.63 7.97
CA GLU A 77 -13.20 -21.25 6.66
C GLU A 77 -14.34 -20.59 5.87
N THR A 78 -15.39 -20.15 6.58
CA THR A 78 -16.52 -19.46 5.96
C THR A 78 -16.13 -18.04 5.55
N GLU A 79 -15.42 -17.32 6.42
CA GLU A 79 -14.88 -16.00 6.10
C GLU A 79 -13.91 -16.07 4.91
N LEU A 80 -13.02 -17.05 4.88
CA LEU A 80 -12.09 -17.27 3.77
C LEU A 80 -12.82 -17.62 2.47
N THR A 81 -13.83 -18.49 2.54
CA THR A 81 -14.70 -18.80 1.39
C THR A 81 -15.38 -17.55 0.86
N GLN A 82 -15.82 -16.65 1.74
CA GLN A 82 -16.42 -15.39 1.35
C GLN A 82 -15.43 -14.51 0.58
N VAL A 83 -14.14 -14.45 0.99
CA VAL A 83 -13.09 -13.74 0.24
C VAL A 83 -13.02 -14.19 -1.21
N TYR A 84 -13.05 -15.50 -1.45
CA TYR A 84 -13.05 -16.05 -2.82
C TYR A 84 -14.28 -15.60 -3.61
N PHE A 85 -15.48 -15.70 -3.02
CA PHE A 85 -16.71 -15.27 -3.70
C PHE A 85 -16.73 -13.78 -4.02
N ASP A 86 -16.22 -12.95 -3.11
CA ASP A 86 -16.14 -11.51 -3.36
C ASP A 86 -15.15 -11.20 -4.48
N ALA A 87 -14.02 -11.90 -4.53
CA ALA A 87 -13.03 -11.74 -5.59
C ALA A 87 -13.61 -12.13 -6.96
N GLU A 88 -14.37 -13.23 -7.04
CA GLU A 88 -15.05 -13.63 -8.27
C GLU A 88 -16.12 -12.61 -8.73
N GLN A 89 -16.78 -11.96 -7.77
CA GLN A 89 -17.81 -10.95 -8.04
C GLN A 89 -17.25 -9.53 -8.22
N GLY A 90 -15.95 -9.32 -8.01
CA GLY A 90 -15.32 -7.99 -8.06
C GLY A 90 -15.67 -7.08 -6.88
N ASN A 91 -16.13 -7.64 -5.76
CA ASN A 91 -16.55 -6.90 -4.56
C ASN A 91 -15.35 -6.62 -3.64
N PHE A 92 -14.52 -5.64 -4.01
CA PHE A 92 -13.28 -5.36 -3.29
C PHE A 92 -13.39 -4.32 -2.17
N ASP A 93 -14.51 -3.61 -2.06
CA ASP A 93 -14.66 -2.43 -1.19
C ASP A 93 -14.27 -2.71 0.27
N LYS A 94 -14.60 -3.89 0.79
CA LYS A 94 -14.28 -4.28 2.18
C LYS A 94 -12.82 -4.70 2.43
N TYR A 95 -12.03 -4.87 1.36
CA TYR A 95 -10.61 -5.22 1.41
C TYR A 95 -9.71 -4.04 1.02
N ALA A 96 -10.29 -2.86 0.84
CA ALA A 96 -9.53 -1.67 0.53
C ALA A 96 -8.64 -1.27 1.72
N VAL A 97 -7.38 -0.99 1.45
CA VAL A 97 -6.44 -0.51 2.48
C VAL A 97 -6.84 0.90 2.90
N SER A 98 -7.14 1.06 4.18
CA SER A 98 -7.64 2.30 4.76
C SER A 98 -6.54 3.34 4.93
N LEU A 99 -6.98 4.57 5.22
CA LEU A 99 -6.07 5.67 5.56
C LEU A 99 -5.19 5.34 6.78
N GLU A 100 -5.68 4.53 7.71
CA GLU A 100 -4.93 4.16 8.91
C GLU A 100 -3.74 3.25 8.61
N TYR A 101 -3.89 2.35 7.62
CA TYR A 101 -2.88 1.39 7.21
C TYR A 101 -1.98 1.91 6.10
N ALA A 102 -2.41 2.91 5.33
CA ALA A 102 -1.65 3.41 4.17
C ALA A 102 -1.83 4.92 3.95
N ALA A 103 -1.49 5.75 4.94
CA ALA A 103 -1.69 7.20 4.81
C ALA A 103 -0.91 7.79 3.62
N GLY A 104 0.30 7.28 3.36
CA GLY A 104 1.08 7.65 2.17
C GLY A 104 0.39 7.31 0.86
N PHE A 105 -0.43 6.25 0.79
CA PHE A 105 -1.12 5.84 -0.43
C PHE A 105 -2.23 6.82 -0.79
N HIS A 106 -3.04 7.14 0.21
CA HIS A 106 -4.16 8.07 0.06
C HIS A 106 -3.66 9.48 -0.29
N ALA A 107 -2.60 9.95 0.37
CA ALA A 107 -1.94 11.21 0.00
C ALA A 107 -1.37 11.18 -1.42
N PHE A 108 -0.73 10.06 -1.80
CA PHE A 108 -0.17 9.87 -3.14
C PHE A 108 -1.23 9.94 -4.23
N LEU A 109 -2.37 9.27 -4.05
CA LEU A 109 -3.48 9.30 -5.01
C LEU A 109 -4.06 10.70 -5.18
N LEU A 110 -4.24 11.45 -4.09
CA LEU A 110 -4.73 12.83 -4.16
C LEU A 110 -3.81 13.74 -4.98
N LEU A 111 -2.49 13.62 -4.77
CA LEU A 111 -1.48 14.37 -5.53
C LEU A 111 -1.42 13.91 -6.98
N TRP A 112 -1.45 12.60 -7.24
CA TRP A 112 -1.41 12.06 -8.61
C TRP A 112 -2.53 12.62 -9.49
N PHE A 113 -3.76 12.67 -8.99
CA PHE A 113 -4.88 13.25 -9.74
C PHE A 113 -4.76 14.76 -9.96
N ALA A 114 -4.01 15.48 -9.13
CA ALA A 114 -3.71 16.89 -9.34
C ALA A 114 -2.67 17.11 -10.45
N TYR A 115 -1.70 16.21 -10.61
CA TYR A 115 -0.62 16.29 -11.61
C TYR A 115 -0.94 15.64 -12.96
N SER A 116 -1.96 14.78 -13.03
CA SER A 116 -2.36 14.07 -14.25
C SER A 116 -3.30 14.87 -15.18
N LYS A 117 -3.37 16.20 -15.02
CA LYS A 117 -4.13 17.11 -15.89
C LYS A 117 -3.25 17.80 -16.93
#